data_AF-A0A3S9PY77-F1
#
_entry.id   AF-A0A3S9PY77-F1
#
_cell.length_a   1.000
_cell.length_b   1.000
_cell.length_c   1.000
_cell.angle_alpha   90.00
_cell.angle_beta   90.00
_cell.angle_gamma   90.00
#
_symmetry.space_group_name_H-M   'P 1'
#
loop_
_entity.id
_entity.type
_entity.pdbx_description
1 polymer ?
#
loop_
_entity_poly.entity_id
_entity_poly.type
_entity_poly.pdbx_seq_one_letter_code
_entity_poly.pdbx_strand_id
1 'polypeptide(L)'
;MESEQPEFYVTNPRRAPRYGRFMFLGAVLGAIAGLLIVQFGPGAGYYAIGDVVTATLLTAVPVGIFLGALVALLLDRKSLKKSKKLD
;
A
#
# COMPACT_ATOMS: atom_id res chain seq x y z
N MET A 1 -29.24 42.60 21.69
CA MET A 1 -28.00 41.97 21.20
C MET A 1 -28.13 40.50 21.53
N GLU A 2 -28.63 39.71 20.59
CA GLU A 2 -28.67 38.25 20.69
C GLU A 2 -27.22 37.77 20.61
N SER A 3 -26.72 37.06 21.63
CA SER A 3 -25.38 36.53 21.62
C SER A 3 -25.36 35.26 20.76
N GLU A 4 -24.81 35.34 19.55
CA GLU A 4 -24.54 34.18 18.71
C GLU A 4 -23.56 33.25 19.45
N GLN A 5 -24.08 32.19 20.07
CA GLN A 5 -23.26 31.15 20.69
C GLN A 5 -22.63 30.30 19.57
N PRO A 6 -21.29 30.15 19.52
CA PRO A 6 -20.66 29.36 18.48
C PRO A 6 -21.07 27.89 18.64
N GLU A 7 -21.85 27.39 17.69
CA GLU A 7 -22.28 26.00 17.64
C GLU A 7 -21.07 25.11 17.30
N PHE A 8 -20.47 24.49 18.32
CA PHE A 8 -19.33 23.60 18.14
C PHE A 8 -19.79 22.29 17.47
N TYR A 9 -19.62 22.19 16.15
CA TYR A 9 -19.79 20.92 15.44
C TYR A 9 -18.70 19.93 15.84
N VAL A 10 -19.03 18.98 16.72
CA VAL A 10 -18.16 17.84 17.04
C VAL A 10 -18.17 16.88 15.85
N THR A 11 -17.27 17.11 14.88
CA THR A 11 -17.07 16.18 13.78
C THR A 11 -16.13 15.07 14.23
N ASN A 12 -16.61 13.82 14.32
CA ASN A 12 -15.73 12.67 14.51
C ASN A 12 -14.93 12.47 13.21
N PRO A 13 -13.59 12.62 13.21
CA PRO A 13 -12.80 12.41 12.01
C PRO A 13 -12.99 10.96 11.56
N ARG A 14 -13.58 10.73 10.39
CA ARG A 14 -13.55 9.39 9.77
C ARG A 14 -12.09 8.98 9.68
N ARG A 15 -11.72 7.89 10.34
CA ARG A 15 -10.34 7.37 10.31
C ARG A 15 -9.98 7.06 8.87
N ALA A 16 -9.11 7.87 8.27
CA ALA A 16 -8.57 7.59 6.96
C ALA A 16 -7.87 6.21 6.98
N PRO A 17 -8.20 5.29 6.05
CA PRO A 17 -7.52 4.01 5.94
C PRO A 17 -6.02 4.24 5.74
N ARG A 18 -5.18 3.51 6.48
CA ARG A 18 -3.72 3.67 6.41
C ARG A 18 -3.14 2.96 5.19
N TYR A 19 -3.43 3.44 3.98
CA TYR A 19 -2.93 2.88 2.71
C TYR A 19 -1.40 2.75 2.68
N GLY A 20 -0.70 3.70 3.31
CA GLY A 20 0.76 3.70 3.39
C GLY A 20 1.36 2.43 4.01
N ARG A 21 0.67 1.79 4.95
CA ARG A 21 1.14 0.53 5.56
C ARG A 21 1.12 -0.63 4.56
N PHE A 22 0.04 -0.74 3.79
CA PHE A 22 -0.10 -1.79 2.79
C PHE A 22 0.83 -1.57 1.60
N MET A 23 0.98 -0.32 1.16
CA MET A 23 1.95 0.06 0.13
C MET A 23 3.38 -0.29 0.55
N PHE A 24 3.76 0.05 1.78
CA PHE A 24 5.08 -0.28 2.33
C PHE A 24 5.31 -1.79 2.43
N LEU A 25 4.33 -2.53 2.97
CA LEU A 25 4.43 -3.99 3.04
C LEU A 25 4.55 -4.61 1.65
N GLY A 26 3.75 -4.14 0.69
CA GLY A 26 3.82 -4.55 -0.71
C GLY A 26 5.18 -4.25 -1.34
N ALA A 27 5.74 -3.06 -1.10
CA ALA A 27 7.08 -2.69 -1.57
C ALA A 27 8.16 -3.66 -1.07
N VAL A 28 8.14 -3.96 0.23
CA VAL A 28 9.10 -4.88 0.87
C VAL A 28 8.96 -6.28 0.30
N LEU A 29 7.73 -6.79 0.20
CA LEU A 29 7.47 -8.11 -0.38
C LEU A 29 7.89 -8.19 -1.86
N GLY A 30 7.61 -7.14 -2.64
CA GLY A 30 8.04 -7.03 -4.03
C GLY A 30 9.56 -7.04 -4.17
N ALA A 31 10.27 -6.25 -3.36
CA ALA A 31 11.73 -6.26 -3.34
C ALA A 31 12.29 -7.64 -3.02
N ILE A 32 11.80 -8.29 -1.95
CA ILE A 32 12.25 -9.63 -1.55
C ILE A 32 11.98 -10.63 -2.68
N ALA A 33 10.77 -10.65 -3.24
CA ALA A 33 10.43 -11.55 -4.34
C ALA A 33 11.32 -11.33 -5.57
N GLY A 34 11.57 -10.07 -5.93
CA GLY A 34 12.47 -9.70 -7.01
C GLY A 34 13.90 -10.22 -6.78
N LEU A 35 14.46 -10.00 -5.59
CA LEU A 35 15.79 -10.49 -5.24
C LEU A 35 15.88 -12.03 -5.28
N LEU A 36 14.84 -12.73 -4.83
CA LEU A 36 14.77 -14.20 -4.93
C LEU A 36 14.74 -14.66 -6.39
N ILE A 37 14.04 -13.94 -7.28
CA ILE A 37 14.04 -14.23 -8.72
C ILE A 37 15.42 -14.03 -9.32
N VAL A 38 16.15 -12.97 -8.95
CA VAL A 38 17.54 -12.76 -9.44
C VAL A 38 18.47 -13.87 -8.96
N GLN A 39 18.35 -14.27 -7.69
CA GLN A 39 19.26 -15.21 -7.08
C GLN A 39 19.02 -16.66 -7.50
N PHE A 40 17.76 -17.06 -7.68
CA PHE A 40 17.36 -18.45 -7.91
C PHE A 40 16.67 -18.69 -9.26
N GLY A 41 16.44 -17.63 -10.04
CA GLY A 41 15.75 -17.71 -11.31
C GLY A 41 16.63 -18.19 -12.47
N PRO A 42 16.00 -18.54 -13.60
CA PRO A 42 16.70 -18.89 -14.82
C PRO A 42 17.51 -17.68 -15.30
N GLY A 43 18.83 -17.83 -15.42
CA GLY A 43 19.75 -16.73 -15.72
C GLY A 43 20.59 -16.24 -14.54
N ALA A 44 20.48 -16.86 -13.35
CA ALA A 44 21.37 -16.57 -12.23
C ALA A 44 22.84 -16.73 -12.65
N GLY A 45 23.65 -15.69 -12.40
CA GLY A 45 25.08 -15.66 -12.74
C GLY A 45 25.44 -15.23 -14.16
N TYR A 46 24.47 -14.96 -15.04
CA TYR A 46 24.73 -14.53 -16.43
C TYR A 46 25.12 -13.05 -16.55
N TYR A 47 24.72 -12.23 -15.58
CA TYR A 47 24.88 -10.79 -15.61
C TYR A 47 25.58 -10.31 -14.32
N ALA A 48 26.19 -9.14 -14.38
CA ALA A 48 26.73 -8.48 -13.20
C ALA A 48 25.61 -8.27 -12.17
N ILE A 49 25.85 -8.72 -10.94
CA ILE A 49 24.85 -8.72 -9.85
C ILE A 49 24.27 -7.31 -9.65
N GLY A 50 25.11 -6.27 -9.72
CA GLY A 50 24.68 -4.88 -9.53
C GLY A 50 23.61 -4.42 -10.53
N ASP A 51 23.75 -4.78 -11.80
CA ASP A 51 22.84 -4.34 -12.86
C ASP A 51 21.47 -5.05 -12.75
N VAL A 52 21.48 -6.36 -12.51
CA VAL A 52 20.24 -7.14 -12.40
C VAL A 52 19.48 -6.78 -11.13
N VAL A 53 20.18 -6.59 -10.01
CA VAL A 53 19.56 -6.20 -8.74
C VAL A 53 18.90 -4.83 -8.87
N THR A 54 19.57 -3.86 -9.49
CA THR A 54 19.02 -2.50 -9.67
C THR A 54 17.78 -2.52 -10.56
N ALA A 55 17.88 -3.14 -11.74
CA ALA A 55 16.75 -3.26 -12.66
C ALA A 55 15.56 -4.02 -12.04
N THR A 56 15.84 -5.06 -11.26
CA THR A 56 14.80 -5.86 -10.60
C THR A 56 14.13 -5.10 -9.48
N LEU A 57 14.88 -4.40 -8.62
CA LEU A 57 14.28 -3.57 -7.57
C LEU A 57 13.46 -2.41 -8.14
N LEU A 58 13.96 -1.79 -9.22
CA LEU A 58 13.28 -0.70 -9.92
C LEU A 58 11.88 -1.11 -10.43
N THR A 59 11.69 -2.37 -10.79
CA THR A 59 10.42 -2.90 -11.30
C THR A 59 9.58 -3.58 -10.21
N ALA A 60 10.19 -4.42 -9.38
CA ALA A 60 9.49 -5.20 -8.38
C ALA A 60 8.92 -4.35 -7.23
N VAL A 61 9.61 -3.27 -6.84
CA VAL A 61 9.14 -2.37 -5.77
C VAL A 61 7.84 -1.64 -6.17
N PRO A 62 7.77 -0.92 -7.31
CA PRO A 62 6.52 -0.29 -7.75
C PRO A 62 5.37 -1.28 -7.95
N VAL A 63 5.65 -2.47 -8.50
CA VAL A 63 4.64 -3.54 -8.64
C VAL A 63 4.14 -3.96 -7.27
N GLY A 64 5.04 -4.17 -6.31
CA GLY A 64 4.68 -4.49 -4.93
C GLY A 64 3.83 -3.40 -4.27
N ILE A 65 4.20 -2.12 -4.43
CA ILE A 65 3.43 -0.97 -3.95
C ILE A 65 2.02 -0.98 -4.55
N PHE A 66 1.91 -1.16 -5.86
CA PHE A 66 0.65 -1.18 -6.57
C PHE A 66 -0.27 -2.31 -6.08
N LEU A 67 0.27 -3.51 -5.92
CA LEU A 67 -0.47 -4.65 -5.36
C LEU A 67 -0.89 -4.40 -3.91
N GLY A 68 -0.02 -3.85 -3.08
CA GLY A 68 -0.34 -3.46 -1.70
C GLY A 68 -1.46 -2.42 -1.64
N ALA A 69 -1.41 -1.41 -2.51
CA ALA A 69 -2.46 -0.40 -2.63
C ALA A 69 -3.80 -0.99 -3.07
N LEU A 70 -3.79 -1.92 -4.04
CA LEU A 70 -4.97 -2.66 -4.48
C LEU A 70 -5.60 -3.44 -3.32
N VAL A 71 -4.80 -4.16 -2.54
CA VAL A 71 -5.28 -4.90 -1.36
C VAL A 71 -5.91 -3.94 -0.35
N ALA A 72 -5.25 -2.81 -0.07
CA ALA A 72 -5.80 -1.79 0.83
C ALA A 72 -7.14 -1.24 0.35
N LEU A 73 -7.25 -0.94 -0.95
CA LEU A 73 -8.48 -0.46 -1.58
C LEU A 73 -9.60 -1.49 -1.50
N LEU A 74 -9.31 -2.77 -1.73
CA LEU A 74 -10.29 -3.84 -1.62
C LEU A 74 -10.81 -4.01 -0.19
N LEU A 75 -9.91 -3.91 0.81
CA LEU A 75 -10.28 -3.97 2.23
C LEU A 75 -11.10 -2.76 2.65
N ASP A 76 -10.71 -1.56 2.19
CA ASP A 76 -11.43 -0.33 2.46
C ASP A 76 -12.84 -0.35 1.85
N ARG A 77 -12.97 -0.81 0.60
CA ARG A 77 -14.28 -1.01 -0.05
C ARG A 77 -15.19 -1.96 0.75
N LYS A 78 -14.64 -3.00 1.38
CA LYS A 78 -15.41 -3.90 2.25
C LYS A 78 -15.83 -3.21 3.55
N SER A 79 -14.95 -2.41 4.14
CA SER A 79 -15.22 -1.65 5.36
C SER A 79 -16.40 -0.68 5.17
N LEU A 80 -16.37 0.13 4.11
CA LEU A 80 -17.43 1.10 3.80
C LEU A 80 -18.79 0.44 3.55
N LYS A 81 -18.80 -0.74 2.89
CA LYS A 81 -20.04 -1.51 2.66
C LYS A 81 -20.62 -2.09 3.95
N LYS A 82 -19.78 -2.44 4.93
CA LYS A 82 -20.21 -3.05 6.19
C LYS A 82 -20.82 -2.01 7.14
N SER A 83 -20.30 -0.79 7.15
CA SER A 83 -20.84 0.31 7.96
C SER A 83 -22.27 0.69 7.57
N LYS A 84 -22.65 0.53 6.29
CA LYS A 84 -23.99 0.87 5.78
C LYS A 84 -25.10 -0.14 6.13
N LYS A 85 -24.75 -1.24 6.81
CA LYS A 85 -25.69 -2.31 7.22
C LYS A 85 -26.00 -2.30 8.73
N LEU A 86 -25.40 -1.38 9.48
CA LEU A 86 -25.60 -1.25 10.92
C LEU A 86 -26.40 0.02 11.30
N ASP A 87 -26.83 0.79 10.29
CA ASP A 87 -27.83 1.86 10.38
C ASP A 87 -29.15 1.34 9.76
#